data_AF-A0A351T2H7-F1
#
_entry.id   AF-A0A351T2H7-F1
#
_cell.length_a   1.000
_cell.length_b   1.000
_cell.length_c   1.000
_cell.angle_alpha   90.00
_cell.angle_beta   90.00
_cell.angle_gamma   90.00
#
_symmetry.space_group_name_H-M   'P 1'
#
loop_
_entity.id
_entity.type
_entity.pdbx_description
1 polymer ?
#
loop_
_entity_poly.entity_id
_entity_poly.type
_entity_poly.pdbx_seq_one_letter_code
_entity_poly.pdbx_strand_id
1 'polypeptide(L)'
;VLANEQVIDGRGWRSGALVERRLLTQWFFKITDYAEELLSALDELPEWPDKVRLMQRNWIGRSEGMRIRFALTDASGAPAQQKAAEDGLEVYTTRHDTIFGMSFCAIAADHPLARALSEDNAEIAAFRASCEQSGTTEEALEKAEKRGMPTGLFAVHPFDKTRKVPVYIANFVLMGYGTGAIFGCPAHDQRDLDFARKYELPVYPVVAAKDSAGDSA
;
A
#
# COMPACT_ATOMS: atom_id res chain seq x y z
N VAL A 1 -21.11 -13.14 -12.64
CA VAL A 1 -19.74 -12.65 -12.38
C VAL A 1 -19.17 -12.18 -13.71
N LEU A 2 -18.55 -11.01 -13.76
CA LEU A 2 -17.85 -10.50 -14.94
C LEU A 2 -16.34 -10.59 -14.68
N ALA A 3 -15.56 -10.95 -15.70
CA ALA A 3 -14.10 -10.79 -15.65
C ALA A 3 -13.72 -9.30 -15.70
N ASN A 4 -12.50 -8.94 -15.30
CA ASN A 4 -12.05 -7.54 -15.31
C ASN A 4 -12.14 -6.93 -16.72
N GLU A 5 -11.80 -7.69 -17.75
CA GLU A 5 -11.84 -7.29 -19.16
C GLU A 5 -13.28 -7.08 -19.68
N GLN A 6 -14.28 -7.55 -18.94
CA GLN A 6 -15.70 -7.41 -19.26
C GLN A 6 -16.33 -6.18 -18.57
N VAL A 7 -15.55 -5.41 -17.81
CA VAL A 7 -15.96 -4.18 -17.15
C VAL A 7 -15.30 -2.99 -17.84
N ILE A 8 -16.12 -2.10 -18.42
CA ILE A 8 -15.67 -0.90 -19.11
C ILE A 8 -16.30 0.29 -18.40
N ASP A 9 -15.46 1.21 -17.90
CA ASP A 9 -15.90 2.40 -17.15
C ASP A 9 -16.87 2.10 -16.00
N GLY A 10 -16.60 1.03 -15.24
CA GLY A 10 -17.44 0.59 -14.11
C GLY A 10 -18.77 -0.03 -14.52
N ARG A 11 -18.97 -0.32 -15.81
CA ARG A 11 -20.21 -0.90 -16.36
C ARG A 11 -19.94 -2.22 -17.06
N GLY A 12 -20.94 -3.11 -17.04
CA GLY A 12 -20.85 -4.37 -17.78
C GLY A 12 -20.86 -4.11 -19.28
N TRP A 13 -19.88 -4.65 -20.01
CA TRP A 13 -19.66 -4.35 -21.44
C TRP A 13 -20.88 -4.62 -22.36
N ARG A 14 -21.76 -5.56 -21.99
CA ARG A 14 -23.00 -5.85 -22.72
C ARG A 14 -24.23 -5.14 -22.15
N SER A 15 -24.36 -5.10 -20.82
CA SER A 15 -25.59 -4.62 -20.19
C SER A 15 -25.60 -3.11 -20.00
N GLY A 16 -24.43 -2.46 -19.97
CA GLY A 16 -24.28 -1.06 -19.59
C GLY A 16 -24.64 -0.76 -18.12
N ALA A 17 -25.07 -1.78 -17.36
CA ALA A 17 -25.41 -1.64 -15.95
C ALA A 17 -24.16 -1.41 -15.11
N LEU A 18 -24.29 -0.63 -14.04
CA LEU A 18 -23.22 -0.43 -13.07
C LEU A 18 -22.84 -1.77 -12.43
N VAL A 19 -21.54 -2.03 -12.41
CA VAL A 19 -20.99 -3.23 -11.77
C VAL A 19 -20.83 -2.95 -10.29
N GLU A 20 -21.26 -3.92 -9.47
CA GLU A 20 -21.07 -3.91 -8.03
C GLU A 20 -20.02 -4.94 -7.62
N ARG A 21 -19.26 -4.62 -6.58
CA ARG A 21 -18.37 -5.59 -5.94
C ARG A 21 -19.16 -6.42 -4.94
N ARG A 22 -19.00 -7.74 -5.02
CA ARG A 22 -19.58 -8.68 -4.04
C ARG A 22 -18.49 -9.57 -3.49
N LEU A 23 -18.50 -9.75 -2.16
CA LEU A 23 -17.71 -10.79 -1.51
C LEU A 23 -18.38 -12.13 -1.76
N LEU A 24 -17.67 -13.04 -2.41
CA LEU A 24 -18.13 -14.39 -2.71
C LEU A 24 -17.15 -15.40 -2.10
N THR A 25 -17.69 -16.46 -1.52
CA THR A 25 -16.87 -17.61 -1.15
C THR A 25 -16.45 -18.34 -2.42
N GLN A 26 -15.13 -18.46 -2.65
CA GLN A 26 -14.56 -19.13 -3.80
C GLN A 26 -13.47 -20.12 -3.39
N TRP A 27 -13.19 -21.08 -4.27
CA TRP A 27 -12.08 -22.01 -4.12
C TRP A 27 -10.82 -21.43 -4.73
N PHE A 28 -9.69 -21.57 -4.02
CA PHE A 28 -8.38 -21.09 -4.46
C PHE A 28 -7.37 -22.23 -4.36
N PHE A 29 -6.49 -22.35 -5.36
CA PHE A 29 -5.27 -23.13 -5.19
C PHE A 29 -4.28 -22.32 -4.37
N LYS A 30 -3.71 -22.93 -3.32
CA LYS A 30 -2.67 -22.31 -2.50
C LYS A 30 -1.30 -22.41 -3.20
N ILE A 31 -1.24 -21.92 -4.44
CA ILE A 31 -0.04 -21.93 -5.29
C ILE A 31 1.14 -21.20 -4.63
N THR A 32 0.86 -20.27 -3.71
CA THR A 32 1.86 -19.58 -2.89
C THR A 32 2.72 -20.51 -2.05
N ASP A 33 2.23 -21.69 -1.66
CA ASP A 33 3.03 -22.70 -0.94
C ASP A 33 4.17 -23.25 -1.82
N TYR A 34 4.05 -23.13 -3.14
CA TYR A 34 5.03 -23.53 -4.14
C TYR A 34 5.83 -22.35 -4.71
N ALA A 35 5.65 -21.13 -4.19
CA ALA A 35 6.28 -19.93 -4.77
C ALA A 35 7.81 -20.03 -4.84
N GLU A 36 8.44 -20.54 -3.78
CA GLU A 36 9.90 -20.72 -3.73
C GLU A 36 10.38 -21.81 -4.69
N GLU A 37 9.66 -22.93 -4.77
CA GLU A 37 9.95 -24.03 -5.68
C GLU A 37 9.79 -23.59 -7.14
N LEU A 38 8.71 -22.88 -7.47
CA LEU A 38 8.46 -22.32 -8.79
C LEU A 38 9.54 -21.30 -9.19
N LEU A 39 10.04 -20.51 -8.22
CA LEU A 39 11.06 -19.51 -8.47
C LEU A 39 12.44 -20.15 -8.71
N SER A 40 12.84 -21.11 -7.87
CA SER A 40 14.13 -21.79 -7.99
C SER A 40 14.20 -22.69 -9.23
N ALA A 41 13.09 -23.35 -9.58
CA ALA A 41 13.01 -24.19 -10.77
C ALA A 41 13.26 -23.42 -12.08
N LEU A 42 13.10 -22.09 -12.12
CA LEU A 42 13.42 -21.28 -13.31
C LEU A 42 14.92 -21.31 -13.66
N ASP A 43 15.78 -21.57 -12.68
CA ASP A 43 17.24 -21.69 -12.90
C ASP A 43 17.60 -23.01 -13.59
N GLU A 44 16.76 -24.04 -13.43
CA GLU A 44 16.91 -25.37 -14.04
C GLU A 44 16.37 -25.46 -15.47
N LEU A 45 15.86 -24.36 -16.03
CA LEU A 45 15.30 -24.28 -17.38
C LEU A 45 16.24 -23.52 -18.34
N PRO A 46 17.42 -24.06 -18.70
CA PRO A 46 18.40 -23.35 -19.55
C PRO A 46 17.93 -23.17 -21.00
N GLU A 47 17.01 -24.02 -21.47
CA GLU A 47 16.45 -23.94 -22.83
C GLU A 47 15.32 -22.91 -22.94
N TRP A 48 14.83 -22.36 -21.82
CA TRP A 48 13.81 -21.34 -21.84
C TRP A 48 14.39 -19.96 -22.17
N PRO A 49 13.72 -19.16 -23.01
CA PRO A 49 14.16 -17.80 -23.28
C PRO A 49 14.29 -16.98 -21.99
N ASP A 50 15.40 -16.24 -21.85
CA ASP A 50 15.68 -15.42 -20.67
C ASP A 50 14.54 -14.45 -20.34
N LYS A 51 13.93 -13.88 -21.38
CA LYS A 51 12.77 -12.99 -21.24
C LYS A 51 11.60 -13.67 -20.54
N VAL A 52 11.30 -14.93 -20.87
CA VAL A 52 10.20 -15.67 -20.25
C VAL A 52 10.52 -15.97 -18.79
N ARG A 53 11.74 -16.41 -18.49
CA ARG A 53 12.18 -16.65 -17.10
C ARG A 53 12.12 -15.36 -16.28
N LEU A 54 12.56 -14.23 -16.84
CA LEU A 54 12.47 -12.92 -16.19
C LEU A 54 11.01 -12.51 -15.92
N MET A 55 10.11 -12.70 -16.90
CA MET A 55 8.68 -12.42 -16.71
C MET A 55 8.10 -13.26 -15.57
N GLN A 56 8.45 -14.55 -15.46
CA GLN A 56 8.00 -15.42 -14.37
C GLN A 56 8.58 -14.98 -13.02
N ARG A 57 9.87 -14.64 -12.94
CA ARG A 57 10.49 -14.11 -11.70
C ARG A 57 9.77 -12.84 -11.23
N ASN A 58 9.50 -11.92 -12.15
CA ASN A 58 8.78 -10.68 -11.84
C ASN A 58 7.32 -10.94 -11.44
N TRP A 59 6.65 -11.90 -12.07
CA TRP A 59 5.28 -12.30 -11.75
C TRP A 59 5.16 -12.95 -10.36
N ILE A 60 6.10 -13.84 -10.00
CA ILE A 60 6.16 -14.43 -8.66
C ILE A 60 6.50 -13.33 -7.64
N GLY A 61 7.42 -12.43 -7.98
CA GLY A 61 7.64 -11.18 -7.24
C GLY A 61 8.11 -11.39 -5.80
N ARG A 62 8.98 -12.37 -5.55
CA ARG A 62 9.53 -12.60 -4.21
C ARG A 62 10.27 -11.35 -3.73
N SER A 63 9.91 -10.89 -2.54
CA SER A 63 10.60 -9.81 -1.85
C SER A 63 10.88 -10.18 -0.40
N GLU A 64 12.06 -9.79 0.08
CA GLU A 64 12.40 -9.84 1.49
C GLU A 64 12.23 -8.46 2.11
N GLY A 65 11.69 -8.40 3.32
CA GLY A 65 11.30 -7.15 3.94
C GLY A 65 11.09 -7.28 5.44
N MET A 66 10.65 -6.20 6.05
CA MET A 66 10.46 -6.09 7.49
C MET A 66 9.01 -5.70 7.81
N ARG A 67 8.47 -6.29 8.86
CA ARG A 67 7.25 -5.80 9.50
C ARG A 67 7.61 -4.85 10.63
N ILE A 68 6.97 -3.69 10.64
CA ILE A 68 7.22 -2.64 11.62
C ILE A 68 5.89 -2.26 12.23
N ARG A 69 5.84 -2.17 13.55
CA ARG A 69 4.64 -1.79 14.29
C ARG A 69 4.79 -0.39 14.84
N PHE A 70 3.86 0.48 14.48
CA PHE A 70 3.80 1.87 14.92
C PHE A 70 2.74 2.04 15.98
N ALA A 71 3.08 2.68 17.10
CA ALA A 71 2.07 3.14 18.05
C ALA A 71 1.23 4.24 17.39
N LEU A 72 -0.09 4.21 17.61
CA LEU A 72 -1.01 5.20 17.06
C LEU A 72 -1.47 6.17 18.15
N THR A 73 -1.47 7.45 17.82
CA THR A 73 -1.96 8.53 18.68
C THR A 73 -2.93 9.44 17.93
N ASP A 74 -3.78 10.16 18.65
CA ASP A 74 -4.53 11.28 18.08
C ASP A 74 -3.66 12.56 17.95
N ALA A 75 -4.28 13.66 17.52
CA ALA A 75 -3.62 14.95 17.38
C ALA A 75 -3.08 15.54 18.70
N SER A 76 -3.70 15.21 19.84
CA SER A 76 -3.22 15.63 21.18
C SER A 76 -2.04 14.78 21.66
N GLY A 77 -1.85 13.62 21.02
CA GLY A 77 -0.83 12.66 21.38
C GLY A 77 -1.28 11.61 22.38
N ALA A 78 -2.57 11.57 22.73
CA ALA A 78 -3.14 10.47 23.47
C ALA A 78 -3.19 9.20 22.58
N PRO A 79 -3.11 8.00 23.17
CA PRO A 79 -3.28 6.76 22.42
C PRO A 79 -4.58 6.75 21.62
N ALA A 80 -4.54 6.19 20.39
CA ALA A 80 -5.72 6.02 19.57
C ALA A 80 -6.78 5.20 20.33
N GLN A 81 -8.02 5.67 20.28
CA GLN A 81 -9.14 5.11 21.07
C GLN A 81 -9.84 3.96 20.35
N GLN A 82 -9.62 3.83 19.03
CA GLN A 82 -10.19 2.75 18.24
C GLN A 82 -9.59 1.42 18.67
N LYS A 83 -10.45 0.43 18.97
CA LYS A 83 -10.00 -0.93 19.29
C LYS A 83 -9.10 -1.54 18.21
N ALA A 84 -9.39 -1.24 16.93
CA ALA A 84 -8.56 -1.65 15.80
C ALA A 84 -7.15 -1.03 15.77
N ALA A 85 -6.86 -0.07 16.65
CA ALA A 85 -5.56 0.58 16.82
C ALA A 85 -4.84 0.17 18.11
N GLU A 86 -5.44 -0.67 18.97
CA GLU A 86 -4.92 -1.07 20.28
C GLU A 86 -3.53 -1.73 20.16
N ASP A 87 -3.36 -2.59 19.15
CA ASP A 87 -2.11 -3.28 18.84
C ASP A 87 -1.13 -2.44 17.99
N GLY A 88 -1.48 -1.20 17.66
CA GLY A 88 -0.75 -0.33 16.75
C GLY A 88 -0.99 -0.65 15.26
N LEU A 89 -0.30 0.10 14.40
CA LEU A 89 -0.33 -0.09 12.94
C LEU A 89 0.86 -0.93 12.51
N GLU A 90 0.61 -2.15 12.05
CA GLU A 90 1.64 -3.01 11.46
C GLU A 90 1.75 -2.75 9.95
N VAL A 91 2.95 -2.39 9.49
CA VAL A 91 3.25 -2.15 8.08
C VAL A 91 4.29 -3.15 7.59
N TYR A 92 4.27 -3.48 6.30
CA TYR A 92 5.33 -4.24 5.63
C TYR A 92 6.10 -3.33 4.67
N THR A 93 7.43 -3.43 4.66
CA THR A 93 8.29 -2.72 3.71
C THR A 93 9.46 -3.58 3.26
N THR A 94 9.87 -3.41 2.01
CA THR A 94 11.14 -3.94 1.49
C THR A 94 12.29 -2.93 1.64
N ARG A 95 11.97 -1.67 1.94
CA ARG A 95 12.90 -0.54 2.07
C ARG A 95 12.99 -0.02 3.51
N HIS A 96 13.18 -0.94 4.45
CA HIS A 96 13.31 -0.64 5.87
C HIS A 96 14.49 0.28 6.21
N ASP A 97 15.53 0.29 5.36
CA ASP A 97 16.64 1.26 5.37
C ASP A 97 16.17 2.71 5.32
N THR A 98 15.02 2.98 4.71
CA THR A 98 14.50 4.34 4.47
C THR A 98 13.59 4.88 5.58
N ILE A 99 13.41 4.15 6.69
CA ILE A 99 12.42 4.49 7.73
C ILE A 99 12.58 5.91 8.28
N PHE A 100 13.81 6.40 8.43
CA PHE A 100 14.06 7.75 8.94
C PHE A 100 13.58 8.86 8.01
N GLY A 101 13.33 8.53 6.74
CA GLY A 101 12.79 9.42 5.71
C GLY A 101 11.26 9.43 5.63
N MET A 102 10.58 8.68 6.50
CA MET A 102 9.14 8.56 6.46
C MET A 102 8.44 9.90 6.73
N SER A 103 7.33 10.12 6.02
CA SER A 103 6.54 11.36 6.12
C SER A 103 5.04 11.13 6.37
N PHE A 104 4.55 9.93 6.09
CA PHE A 104 3.18 9.49 6.38
C PHE A 104 3.15 7.96 6.55
N CYS A 105 2.06 7.46 7.11
CA CYS A 105 1.63 6.08 6.93
C CYS A 105 0.34 6.06 6.10
N ALA A 106 0.14 5.01 5.31
CA ALA A 106 -1.07 4.84 4.52
C ALA A 106 -1.65 3.44 4.73
N ILE A 107 -2.98 3.36 4.84
CA ILE A 107 -3.73 2.11 4.98
C ILE A 107 -4.70 1.94 3.82
N ALA A 108 -5.01 0.69 3.47
CA ALA A 108 -6.01 0.36 2.48
C ALA A 108 -7.41 0.82 2.90
N ALA A 109 -8.29 1.08 1.93
CA ALA A 109 -9.67 1.49 2.18
C ALA A 109 -10.50 0.44 2.95
N ASP A 110 -10.16 -0.83 2.81
CA ASP A 110 -10.79 -1.98 3.48
C ASP A 110 -10.02 -2.44 4.74
N HIS A 111 -8.94 -1.76 5.11
CA HIS A 111 -8.18 -2.05 6.33
C HIS A 111 -9.09 -1.99 7.58
N PRO A 112 -8.94 -2.89 8.57
CA PRO A 112 -9.80 -2.91 9.77
C PRO A 112 -9.90 -1.57 10.50
N LEU A 113 -8.79 -0.83 10.58
CA LEU A 113 -8.77 0.53 11.14
C LEU A 113 -9.59 1.53 10.32
N ALA A 114 -9.52 1.49 8.99
CA ALA A 114 -10.32 2.35 8.12
C ALA A 114 -11.83 2.06 8.26
N ARG A 115 -12.18 0.78 8.41
CA ARG A 115 -13.56 0.34 8.68
C ARG A 115 -14.07 0.89 9.99
N ALA A 116 -13.32 0.71 11.08
CA ALA A 116 -13.70 1.22 12.40
C ALA A 116 -13.89 2.75 12.38
N LEU A 117 -12.95 3.49 11.76
CA LEU A 117 -13.03 4.94 11.65
C LEU A 117 -14.23 5.43 10.83
N SER A 118 -14.72 4.63 9.89
CA SER A 118 -15.85 5.01 9.04
C SER A 118 -17.22 4.86 9.71
N GLU A 119 -17.30 4.14 10.83
CA GLU A 119 -18.56 3.96 11.57
C GLU A 119 -19.05 5.30 12.13
N ASP A 120 -18.12 6.17 12.55
CA ASP A 120 -18.40 7.47 13.15
C ASP A 120 -18.08 8.67 12.22
N ASN A 121 -17.58 8.42 11.00
CA ASN A 121 -17.17 9.48 10.07
C ASN A 121 -17.67 9.23 8.64
N ALA A 122 -18.68 10.02 8.24
CA ALA A 122 -19.32 9.93 6.93
C ALA A 122 -18.39 10.26 5.75
N GLU A 123 -17.41 11.15 5.94
CA GLU A 123 -16.44 11.49 4.88
C GLU A 123 -15.48 10.33 4.64
N ILE A 124 -15.01 9.67 5.70
CA ILE A 124 -14.20 8.46 5.60
C ILE A 124 -15.01 7.34 4.94
N ALA A 125 -16.27 7.15 5.35
CA ALA A 125 -17.16 6.16 4.72
C ALA A 125 -17.33 6.40 3.21
N ALA A 126 -17.57 7.66 2.82
CA ALA A 126 -17.71 8.05 1.42
C ALA A 126 -16.40 7.85 0.62
N PHE A 127 -15.25 8.21 1.21
CA PHE A 127 -13.95 8.01 0.57
C PHE A 127 -13.67 6.52 0.33
N ARG A 128 -13.92 5.67 1.33
CA ARG A 128 -13.77 4.21 1.23
C ARG A 128 -14.64 3.64 0.10
N ALA A 129 -15.92 4.03 0.04
CA ALA A 129 -16.82 3.63 -1.03
C ALA A 129 -16.32 4.09 -2.42
N SER A 130 -15.72 5.27 -2.52
CA SER A 130 -15.13 5.77 -3.78
C SER A 130 -13.90 4.97 -4.23
N CYS A 131 -13.13 4.41 -3.29
CA CYS A 131 -12.00 3.53 -3.60
C CYS A 131 -12.48 2.17 -4.14
N GLU A 132 -13.62 1.67 -3.65
CA GLU A 132 -14.22 0.41 -4.11
C GLU A 132 -14.76 0.49 -5.56
N GLN A 133 -15.10 1.69 -6.03
CA GLN A 133 -15.55 1.93 -7.40
C GLN A 133 -14.40 2.09 -8.41
N SER A 134 -13.17 2.26 -7.92
CA SER A 134 -11.98 2.42 -8.77
C SER A 134 -11.46 1.06 -9.24
N GLY A 135 -10.91 0.96 -10.45
CA GLY A 135 -10.34 -0.29 -10.98
C GLY A 135 -9.28 -0.90 -10.04
N THR A 136 -9.32 -2.22 -9.85
CA THR A 136 -8.40 -2.98 -8.97
C THR A 136 -7.16 -3.52 -9.66
N THR A 137 -7.08 -3.41 -11.00
CA THR A 137 -5.90 -3.83 -11.74
C THR A 137 -4.72 -2.94 -11.39
N GLU A 138 -3.54 -3.53 -11.21
CA GLU A 138 -2.30 -2.82 -10.88
C GLU A 138 -2.04 -1.65 -11.85
N GLU A 139 -2.21 -1.86 -13.16
CA GLU A 139 -2.05 -0.83 -14.19
C GLU A 139 -3.01 0.36 -14.01
N ALA A 140 -4.26 0.10 -13.62
CA ALA A 140 -5.24 1.16 -13.37
C ALA A 140 -4.91 1.93 -12.09
N LEU A 141 -4.44 1.23 -11.05
CA LEU A 141 -4.02 1.85 -9.80
C LEU A 141 -2.75 2.70 -9.99
N GLU A 142 -1.81 2.28 -10.83
CA GLU A 142 -0.61 3.04 -11.17
C GLU A 142 -0.95 4.34 -11.89
N LYS A 143 -1.81 4.28 -12.91
CA LYS A 143 -2.22 5.45 -13.71
C LYS A 143 -3.22 6.36 -12.99
N ALA A 144 -3.97 5.82 -12.02
CA ALA A 144 -4.93 6.60 -11.27
C ALA A 144 -4.23 7.67 -10.42
N GLU A 145 -4.90 8.82 -10.33
CA GLU A 145 -4.53 9.87 -9.40
C GLU A 145 -4.46 9.31 -7.97
N LYS A 146 -3.34 9.57 -7.28
CA LYS A 146 -3.17 9.14 -5.89
C LYS A 146 -4.05 10.03 -5.02
N ARG A 147 -5.01 9.41 -4.34
CA ARG A 147 -5.96 10.07 -3.44
C ARG A 147 -5.81 9.48 -2.06
N GLY A 148 -5.87 10.34 -1.06
CA GLY A 148 -5.82 10.00 0.35
C GLY A 148 -6.81 10.82 1.16
N MET A 149 -7.30 10.21 2.24
CA MET A 149 -8.14 10.81 3.26
C MET A 149 -7.41 10.75 4.61
N PRO A 150 -7.14 11.90 5.27
CA PRO A 150 -6.53 11.89 6.59
C PRO A 150 -7.46 11.21 7.60
N THR A 151 -6.90 10.40 8.49
CA THR A 151 -7.67 9.68 9.52
C THR A 151 -7.84 10.44 10.82
N GLY A 152 -7.08 11.53 11.02
CA GLY A 152 -6.91 12.18 12.32
C GLY A 152 -5.98 11.44 13.28
N LEU A 153 -5.46 10.27 12.88
CA LEU A 153 -4.47 9.51 13.63
C LEU A 153 -3.06 9.80 13.13
N PHE A 154 -2.11 9.59 14.02
CA PHE A 154 -0.68 9.76 13.78
C PHE A 154 0.07 8.51 14.22
N ALA A 155 1.01 8.07 13.39
CA ALA A 155 1.94 7.00 13.72
C ALA A 155 3.20 7.59 14.38
N VAL A 156 3.57 7.06 15.54
CA VAL A 156 4.78 7.45 16.28
C VAL A 156 5.99 6.72 15.71
N HIS A 157 7.04 7.44 15.35
CA HIS A 157 8.26 6.83 14.80
C HIS A 157 8.91 5.89 15.84
N PRO A 158 9.26 4.64 15.48
CA PRO A 158 9.67 3.63 16.46
C PRO A 158 11.01 3.94 17.14
N PHE A 159 11.88 4.70 16.48
CA PHE A 159 13.19 5.12 17.02
C PHE A 159 13.20 6.55 17.56
N ASP A 160 12.13 7.32 17.35
CA ASP A 160 12.05 8.72 17.79
C ASP A 160 10.62 9.06 18.21
N LYS A 161 10.36 9.00 19.52
CA LYS A 161 9.01 9.22 20.08
C LYS A 161 8.49 10.64 19.90
N THR A 162 9.35 11.60 19.57
CA THR A 162 8.95 12.99 19.30
C THR A 162 8.43 13.18 17.89
N ARG A 163 8.85 12.30 16.96
CA ARG A 163 8.41 12.33 15.57
C ARG A 163 7.13 11.53 15.39
N LYS A 164 6.15 12.19 14.80
CA LYS A 164 4.87 11.61 14.42
C LYS A 164 4.58 11.93 12.97
N VAL A 165 3.96 10.99 12.27
CA VAL A 165 3.52 11.20 10.89
C VAL A 165 2.03 10.92 10.77
N PRO A 166 1.30 11.66 9.91
CA PRO A 166 -0.13 11.44 9.71
C PRO A 166 -0.40 10.05 9.10
N VAL A 167 -1.52 9.44 9.50
CA VAL A 167 -2.04 8.22 8.88
C VAL A 167 -3.15 8.58 7.90
N TYR A 168 -3.02 8.13 6.66
CA TYR A 168 -4.00 8.31 5.59
C TYR A 168 -4.67 6.99 5.22
N ILE A 169 -5.93 7.05 4.79
CA ILE A 169 -6.52 5.99 3.97
C ILE A 169 -6.20 6.35 2.52
N ALA A 170 -5.58 5.45 1.76
CA ALA A 170 -5.11 5.74 0.41
C ALA A 170 -5.66 4.75 -0.63
N ASN A 171 -5.94 5.24 -1.84
CA ASN A 171 -6.51 4.43 -2.92
C ASN A 171 -5.51 3.48 -3.62
N PHE A 172 -4.22 3.62 -3.33
CA PHE A 172 -3.15 2.81 -3.93
C PHE A 172 -2.56 1.77 -2.97
N VAL A 173 -3.08 1.67 -1.74
CA VAL A 173 -2.73 0.62 -0.78
C VAL A 173 -3.80 -0.46 -0.81
N LEU A 174 -3.39 -1.72 -0.93
CA LEU A 174 -4.29 -2.88 -1.08
C LEU A 174 -4.15 -3.82 0.10
N MET A 175 -5.28 -4.23 0.70
CA MET A 175 -5.28 -5.18 1.82
C MET A 175 -4.70 -6.56 1.47
N GLY A 176 -4.77 -6.94 0.19
CA GLY A 176 -4.19 -8.18 -0.32
C GLY A 176 -2.66 -8.18 -0.42
N TYR A 177 -2.00 -7.04 -0.18
CA TYR A 177 -0.54 -6.91 -0.26
C TYR A 177 0.06 -6.54 1.11
N GLY A 178 0.98 -7.37 1.60
CA GLY A 178 1.60 -7.19 2.91
C GLY A 178 0.58 -7.22 4.04
N THR A 179 0.50 -6.14 4.82
CA THR A 179 -0.46 -5.98 5.93
C THR A 179 -1.64 -5.08 5.55
N GLY A 180 -1.72 -4.62 4.31
CA GLY A 180 -2.67 -3.57 3.91
C GLY A 180 -2.30 -2.18 4.45
N ALA A 181 -1.06 -2.00 4.90
CA ALA A 181 -0.53 -0.74 5.39
C ALA A 181 0.96 -0.56 5.05
N ILE A 182 1.37 0.69 4.81
CA ILE A 182 2.75 1.10 4.50
C ILE A 182 3.15 2.33 5.30
N PHE A 183 4.46 2.57 5.44
CA PHE A 183 4.96 3.94 5.63
C PHE A 183 5.45 4.47 4.28
N GLY A 184 5.22 5.75 4.03
CA GLY A 184 5.68 6.42 2.82
C GLY A 184 7.00 7.16 3.04
N CYS A 185 7.97 6.96 2.15
CA CYS A 185 9.27 7.66 2.13
C CYS A 185 9.44 8.43 0.81
N PRO A 186 8.92 9.66 0.72
CA PRO A 186 8.86 10.44 -0.52
C PRO A 186 10.20 10.69 -1.22
N ALA A 187 11.30 10.72 -0.47
CA ALA A 187 12.61 10.95 -1.08
C ALA A 187 13.08 9.76 -1.95
N HIS A 188 12.51 8.56 -1.74
CA HIS A 188 13.05 7.29 -2.26
C HIS A 188 12.01 6.37 -2.91
N ASP A 189 10.75 6.79 -2.99
CA ASP A 189 9.66 6.13 -3.74
C ASP A 189 8.86 7.21 -4.50
N GLN A 190 8.71 7.03 -5.83
CA GLN A 190 8.06 8.00 -6.70
C GLN A 190 6.57 8.18 -6.39
N ARG A 191 5.87 7.11 -6.02
CA ARG A 191 4.43 7.16 -5.68
C ARG A 191 4.24 7.95 -4.38
N ASP A 192 5.13 7.72 -3.41
CA ASP A 192 5.14 8.47 -2.15
C ASP A 192 5.48 9.94 -2.39
N LEU A 193 6.38 10.24 -3.33
CA LEU A 193 6.71 11.62 -3.72
C LEU A 193 5.51 12.36 -4.32
N ASP A 194 4.81 11.71 -5.24
CA ASP A 194 3.63 12.29 -5.89
C ASP A 194 2.51 12.54 -4.86
N PHE A 195 2.30 11.59 -3.95
CA PHE A 195 1.36 11.73 -2.84
C PHE A 195 1.78 12.86 -1.89
N ALA A 196 3.04 12.90 -1.47
CA ALA A 196 3.55 13.90 -0.54
C ALA A 196 3.45 15.31 -1.13
N ARG A 197 3.78 15.50 -2.41
CA ARG A 197 3.63 16.80 -3.08
C ARG A 197 2.18 17.26 -3.12
N LYS A 198 1.23 16.35 -3.37
CA LYS A 198 -0.20 16.66 -3.42
C LYS A 198 -0.76 17.08 -2.05
N TYR A 199 -0.28 16.45 -0.98
CA TYR A 199 -0.76 16.67 0.39
C TYR A 199 0.20 17.52 1.24
N GLU A 200 1.16 18.20 0.59
CA GLU A 200 2.16 19.07 1.24
C GLU A 200 2.91 18.41 2.40
N LEU A 201 3.20 17.11 2.26
CA LEU A 201 3.92 16.32 3.25
C LEU A 201 5.44 16.52 3.11
N PRO A 202 6.19 16.43 4.22
CA PRO A 202 7.63 16.68 4.19
C PRO A 202 8.38 15.59 3.41
N VAL A 203 9.51 15.99 2.80
CA VAL A 203 10.39 15.09 2.05
C VAL A 203 11.76 15.08 2.71
N TYR A 204 12.15 13.94 3.30
CA TYR A 204 13.40 13.79 4.03
C TYR A 204 14.36 12.84 3.29
N PRO A 205 15.42 13.34 2.64
CA PRO A 205 16.42 12.47 2.02
C PRO A 205 17.25 11.77 3.10
N VAL A 206 17.23 10.44 3.08
CA VAL A 206 18.00 9.59 4.03
C VAL A 206 18.99 8.63 3.37
N VAL A 207 19.08 8.65 2.04
CA VAL A 207 20.06 7.88 1.26
C VAL A 207 20.72 8.88 0.32
N ALA A 208 22.04 8.98 0.40
CA ALA A 208 22.82 9.83 -0.49
C ALA A 208 22.99 9.16 -1.87
N ALA A 209 23.03 9.96 -2.93
CA ALA A 209 23.42 9.47 -4.23
C ALA A 209 24.90 9.05 -4.19
N LYS A 210 25.26 8.02 -4.96
CA LYS A 210 26.63 7.48 -4.96
C LYS A 210 27.70 8.52 -5.32
N ASP A 211 27.31 9.56 -6.05
CA ASP A 211 28.19 10.64 -6.52
C ASP A 211 28.07 11.94 -5.71
N SER A 212 27.19 11.99 -4.69
CA SER A 212 27.06 13.17 -3.82
C SER A 212 27.98 13.14 -2.60
N ALA A 213 28.90 12.17 -2.52
CA ALA A 213 29.91 12.06 -1.46
C ALA A 213 31.15 12.95 -1.70
N GLY A 214 31.01 13.99 -2.52
CA GLY A 214 32.09 14.90 -2.92
C GLY A 214 31.60 16.33 -3.10
N ASP A 215 31.02 16.91 -2.05
CA ASP A 215 31.25 18.30 -1.63
C ASP A 215 30.25 18.68 -0.54
N SER A 216 30.73 18.70 0.70
CA SER A 216 30.30 19.70 1.68
C SER A 216 31.31 19.74 2.82
N ALA A 217 32.08 20.83 2.83
CA ALA A 217 32.91 21.31 3.93
C ALA A 217 32.10 21.62 5.20
#